data_AF-A0A5J4PV87-F1
#
_entry.id   AF-A0A5J4PV87-F1
#
_cell.length_a   1.000
_cell.length_b   1.000
_cell.length_c   1.000
_cell.angle_alpha   90.00
_cell.angle_beta   90.00
_cell.angle_gamma   90.00
#
_symmetry.space_group_name_H-M   'P 1'
#
loop_
_entity.id
_entity.type
_entity.pdbx_description
1 polymer ?
#
loop_
_entity_poly.entity_id
_entity_poly.type
_entity_poly.pdbx_seq_one_letter_code
_entity_poly.pdbx_strand_id
1 'polypeptide(L)'
;TLLFVLQVRYPDRITIIRGNHECRSLTTTYGFQRECKMKYDQSQDGSFVWNLFLESFDHLPLAAIVGGRLFCVHGGLSPDVQSIDHVRILDRFQDL
;
A
#
# COMPACT_ATOMS: atom_id res chain seq x y z
N THR A 1 2.24 -11.16 -0.48
CA THR A 1 1.12 -12.13 -0.43
C THR A 1 0.67 -12.45 0.99
N LEU A 2 1.55 -12.93 1.90
CA LEU A 2 1.15 -13.32 3.26
C LEU A 2 0.40 -12.24 4.05
N LEU A 3 0.88 -10.99 4.03
CA LEU A 3 0.25 -9.90 4.79
C LEU A 3 -1.19 -9.62 4.33
N PHE A 4 -1.46 -9.65 3.03
CA PHE A 4 -2.82 -9.51 2.51
C PHE A 4 -3.73 -10.66 2.98
N VAL A 5 -3.24 -11.91 2.97
CA VAL A 5 -4.00 -13.05 3.50
C VAL A 5 -4.30 -12.88 4.99
N LEU A 6 -3.32 -12.42 5.77
CA LEU A 6 -3.50 -12.16 7.19
C LEU A 6 -4.48 -11.01 7.45
N GLN A 7 -4.44 -9.94 6.66
CA GLN A 7 -5.42 -8.86 6.73
C GLN A 7 -6.84 -9.35 6.44
N VAL A 8 -7.01 -10.19 5.41
CA VAL A 8 -8.32 -10.80 5.10
C VAL A 8 -8.78 -11.74 6.22
N ARG A 9 -7.86 -12.52 6.80
CA ARG A 9 -8.18 -13.48 7.87
C ARG A 9 -8.51 -12.80 9.21
N TYR A 10 -7.88 -11.65 9.49
CA TYR A 10 -7.97 -10.91 10.74
C TYR A 10 -8.21 -9.41 10.51
N PRO A 11 -9.33 -9.03 9.88
CA PRO A 11 -9.59 -7.66 9.44
C PRO A 11 -9.60 -6.65 10.60
N ASP A 12 -10.01 -7.07 11.80
CA ASP A 12 -10.08 -6.22 12.99
C ASP A 12 -8.76 -6.16 13.80
N ARG A 13 -7.75 -6.95 13.42
CA ARG A 13 -6.47 -7.05 14.16
C ARG A 13 -5.26 -6.63 13.34
N ILE A 14 -5.37 -6.67 12.02
CA ILE A 14 -4.27 -6.36 11.10
C ILE A 14 -4.71 -5.25 10.16
N THR A 15 -4.02 -4.13 10.25
CA THR A 15 -4.16 -2.99 9.33
C THR A 15 -2.83 -2.79 8.62
N ILE A 16 -2.86 -2.69 7.30
CA ILE A 16 -1.71 -2.37 6.47
C ILE A 16 -1.92 -0.93 5.98
N ILE A 17 -0.89 -0.08 6.09
CA ILE A 17 -0.88 1.28 5.54
C ILE A 17 0.09 1.36 4.35
N ARG A 18 -0.13 2.31 3.45
CA ARG A 18 0.70 2.52 2.25
C ARG A 18 2.05 3.12 2.62
N GLY A 19 3.14 2.52 2.17
CA GLY A 19 4.48 3.12 2.21
C GLY A 19 4.85 3.75 0.87
N ASN A 20 6.05 4.31 0.78
CA ASN A 20 6.52 4.98 -0.45
C ASN A 20 6.94 3.99 -1.55
N HIS A 21 7.14 2.70 -1.23
CA HIS A 21 7.50 1.67 -2.21
C HIS A 21 6.29 0.99 -2.84
N GLU A 22 5.10 1.20 -2.29
CA GLU A 22 3.82 0.68 -2.75
C GLU A 22 3.26 1.57 -3.90
N CYS A 23 4.07 1.80 -4.93
CA CYS A 23 3.72 2.58 -6.13
C CYS A 23 4.35 1.98 -7.40
N ARG A 24 3.85 2.38 -8.57
CA ARG A 24 4.27 1.80 -9.86
C ARG A 24 5.71 2.13 -10.21
N SER A 25 6.13 3.37 -9.93
CA SER A 25 7.49 3.85 -10.23
C SER A 25 8.55 3.02 -9.50
N LEU A 26 8.43 2.91 -8.16
CA LEU A 26 9.43 2.22 -7.36
C LEU A 26 9.40 0.70 -7.56
N THR A 27 8.22 0.09 -7.71
CA THR A 27 8.13 -1.36 -7.98
C THR A 27 8.72 -1.75 -9.33
N THR A 28 8.71 -0.85 -10.32
CA THR A 28 9.38 -1.04 -11.60
C THR A 28 10.89 -0.87 -11.45
N THR A 29 11.34 0.25 -10.87
CA THR A 29 12.77 0.59 -10.74
C THR A 29 13.53 -0.39 -9.86
N TYR A 30 12.96 -0.80 -8.73
CA TYR A 30 13.62 -1.69 -7.77
C TYR A 30 13.36 -3.18 -8.01
N GLY A 31 12.64 -3.53 -9.08
CA GLY A 31 12.58 -4.90 -9.59
C GLY A 31 11.49 -5.79 -8.97
N PHE A 32 10.53 -5.24 -8.22
CA PHE A 32 9.37 -6.00 -7.74
C PHE A 32 8.50 -6.51 -8.91
N GLN A 33 8.38 -5.71 -9.99
CA GLN A 33 7.73 -6.17 -11.23
C GLN A 33 8.44 -7.41 -11.81
N ARG A 34 9.78 -7.37 -11.87
CA ARG A 34 10.59 -8.50 -12.37
C ARG A 34 10.45 -9.71 -11.46
N GLU A 35 10.42 -9.50 -10.14
CA GLU A 35 10.17 -10.56 -9.17
C GLU A 35 8.83 -11.25 -9.41
N CYS A 36 7.76 -10.49 -9.64
CA CYS A 36 6.44 -11.05 -9.95
C CYS A 36 6.47 -11.90 -11.22
N LYS A 37 7.08 -11.40 -12.30
CA LYS A 37 7.27 -12.17 -13.54
C LYS A 37 8.02 -13.48 -13.28
N MET A 38 9.20 -13.41 -12.68
CA MET A 38 10.02 -14.61 -12.43
C MET A 38 9.33 -15.67 -11.55
N LYS A 39 8.56 -15.24 -10.54
CA LYS A 39 7.91 -16.17 -9.60
C LYS A 39 6.59 -16.73 -10.10
N TYR A 40 5.82 -15.95 -10.86
CA TYR A 40 4.45 -16.29 -11.20
C TYR A 40 4.23 -16.66 -12.66
N ASP A 41 5.11 -16.27 -13.60
CA ASP A 41 4.97 -16.52 -15.07
C ASP A 41 4.76 -18.00 -15.44
N GLN A 42 5.22 -18.94 -14.62
CA GLN A 42 5.03 -20.37 -14.87
C GLN A 42 3.60 -20.86 -14.59
N SER A 43 2.83 -20.13 -13.79
CA SER A 43 1.51 -20.54 -13.28
C SER A 43 0.37 -19.57 -13.60
N GLN A 44 0.70 -18.29 -13.77
CA GLN A 44 -0.18 -17.18 -14.19
C GLN A 44 0.68 -16.15 -14.95
N ASP A 45 0.10 -15.16 -15.61
CA ASP A 45 0.88 -14.03 -16.11
C ASP A 45 1.41 -13.22 -14.90
N GLY A 46 2.72 -13.21 -14.66
CA GLY A 46 3.31 -12.48 -13.54
C GLY A 46 3.18 -10.97 -13.68
N SER A 47 2.94 -10.46 -14.89
CA SER A 47 2.54 -9.06 -15.11
C SER A 47 1.15 -8.79 -14.56
N PHE A 48 0.23 -9.75 -14.72
CA PHE A 48 -1.11 -9.66 -14.13
C PHE A 48 -1.04 -9.67 -12.60
N VAL A 49 -0.24 -10.54 -12.00
CA VAL A 49 -0.02 -10.56 -10.54
C VAL A 49 0.55 -9.23 -10.05
N TRP A 50 1.53 -8.65 -10.75
CA TRP A 50 2.05 -7.32 -10.42
C TRP A 50 0.98 -6.23 -10.49
N ASN A 51 0.14 -6.24 -11.54
CA ASN A 51 -0.97 -5.29 -11.65
C ASN A 51 -1.97 -5.41 -10.48
N LEU A 52 -2.31 -6.63 -10.04
CA LEU A 52 -3.16 -6.84 -8.86
C LEU A 52 -2.54 -6.26 -7.58
N PHE A 53 -1.21 -6.36 -7.42
CA PHE A 53 -0.54 -5.71 -6.30
C PHE A 53 -0.66 -4.18 -6.37
N LEU A 54 -0.48 -3.59 -7.55
CA LEU A 54 -0.60 -2.14 -7.72
C LEU A 54 -2.01 -1.65 -7.42
N GLU A 55 -3.03 -2.33 -7.94
CA GLU A 55 -4.42 -2.04 -7.61
C GLU A 55 -4.67 -2.15 -6.10
N SER A 56 -4.10 -3.18 -5.45
CA SER A 56 -4.21 -3.33 -4.00
C SER A 56 -3.50 -2.22 -3.23
N PHE A 57 -2.36 -1.74 -3.72
CA PHE A 57 -1.58 -0.66 -3.10
C PHE A 57 -2.33 0.68 -3.12
N ASP A 58 -3.06 0.97 -4.19
CA ASP A 58 -3.89 2.18 -4.30
C ASP A 58 -5.05 2.19 -3.29
N HIS A 59 -5.44 1.01 -2.79
CA HIS A 59 -6.47 0.89 -1.77
C HIS A 59 -5.94 0.96 -0.32
N LEU A 60 -4.62 0.91 -0.13
CA LEU A 60 -4.04 0.97 1.21
C LEU A 60 -4.27 2.36 1.85
N PRO A 61 -4.72 2.42 3.12
CA PRO A 61 -4.80 3.67 3.86
C PRO A 61 -3.45 4.39 3.96
N LEU A 62 -3.45 5.72 3.89
CA LEU A 62 -2.23 6.53 4.03
C LEU A 62 -1.76 6.66 5.49
N ALA A 63 -2.69 6.52 6.44
CA ALA A 63 -2.44 6.71 7.87
C ALA A 63 -3.39 5.88 8.72
N ALA A 64 -3.04 5.70 9.99
CA ALA A 64 -3.90 5.08 11.00
C ALA A 64 -3.85 5.86 12.33
N ILE A 65 -4.90 5.73 13.14
CA ILE A 65 -4.93 6.24 14.51
C ILE A 65 -5.02 5.06 15.47
N VAL A 66 -3.97 4.83 16.26
CA VAL A 66 -3.90 3.73 17.21
C VAL A 66 -4.33 4.23 18.59
N GLY A 67 -5.31 3.52 19.19
CA GLY A 67 -5.82 3.83 20.53
C GLY A 67 -6.42 5.24 20.67
N GLY A 68 -6.84 5.87 19.56
CA GLY A 68 -7.37 7.23 19.55
C GLY A 68 -6.36 8.33 19.87
N ARG A 69 -5.05 8.01 19.91
CA ARG A 69 -4.01 8.92 20.42
C ARG A 69 -2.76 9.00 19.55
N LEU A 70 -2.40 7.91 18.89
CA LEU A 70 -1.17 7.83 18.11
C LEU A 70 -1.49 7.92 16.63
N PHE A 71 -0.95 8.94 15.96
CA PHE A 71 -1.02 9.07 14.52
C PHE A 71 0.15 8.30 13.88
N CYS A 72 -0.16 7.33 13.04
CA CYS A 72 0.81 6.46 12.39
C CYS A 72 0.80 6.70 10.87
N VAL A 73 1.97 7.00 10.31
CA VAL A 73 2.22 7.19 8.88
C VAL A 73 3.57 6.57 8.53
N HIS A 74 3.78 6.28 7.24
CA HIS A 74 5.05 5.75 6.78
C HIS A 74 6.20 6.77 6.84
N GLY A 75 5.99 7.94 6.24
CA GLY A 75 7.03 8.98 6.14
C GLY A 75 7.05 9.93 7.32
N GLY A 76 6.03 10.78 7.44
CA GLY A 76 5.98 11.81 8.48
C GLY A 76 4.96 12.90 8.19
N LEU A 77 5.18 14.07 8.78
CA LEU A 77 4.31 15.23 8.65
C LEU A 77 4.59 16.00 7.35
N SER A 78 3.56 16.70 6.86
CA SER A 78 3.65 17.63 5.72
C SER A 78 3.22 19.02 6.16
N PRO A 79 3.90 20.10 5.70
CA PRO A 79 3.47 21.48 5.98
C PRO A 79 2.07 21.81 5.44
N ASP A 80 1.62 21.09 4.40
CA ASP A 80 0.30 21.27 3.77
C ASP A 80 -0.81 20.49 4.50
N VAL A 81 -0.44 19.57 5.39
CA VAL A 81 -1.35 18.73 6.17
C VAL A 81 -1.29 19.16 7.63
N GLN A 82 -2.11 20.14 7.98
CA GLN A 82 -2.13 20.72 9.33
C GLN A 82 -3.09 20.01 10.29
N SER A 83 -3.93 19.10 9.80
CA SER A 83 -4.87 18.35 10.62
C SER A 83 -5.08 16.92 10.10
N ILE A 84 -5.55 16.03 10.96
CA ILE A 84 -5.94 14.66 10.58
C ILE A 84 -7.09 14.69 9.56
N ASP A 85 -7.98 15.68 9.65
CA ASP A 85 -9.11 15.81 8.73
C ASP A 85 -8.65 16.14 7.30
N HIS A 86 -7.52 16.82 7.12
CA HIS A 86 -6.94 17.01 5.79
C HIS A 86 -6.53 15.66 5.16
N VAL A 87 -6.01 14.72 5.94
CA VAL A 87 -5.63 13.38 5.43
C VAL A 87 -6.87 12.62 4.93
N ARG A 88 -8.03 12.80 5.58
CA ARG A 88 -9.26 12.08 5.24
C ARG A 88 -9.84 12.44 3.87
N ILE A 89 -9.56 13.65 3.39
CA ILE A 89 -10.08 14.16 2.11
C ILE A 89 -9.10 13.98 0.94
N LEU A 90 -7.88 13.48 1.20
CA LEU A 90 -6.93 13.21 0.13
C LEU A 90 -7.46 12.10 -0.78
N ASP A 91 -7.40 12.34 -2.10
CA ASP A 91 -7.58 11.28 -3.07
C ASP A 91 -6.34 10.38 -3.03
N ARG A 92 -6.53 9.15 -2.53
CA ARG A 92 -5.44 8.17 -2.35
C ARG A 92 -5.37 7.13 -3.47
N PHE A 93 -6.37 7.10 -4.37
CA PHE A 93 -6.49 6.08 -5.41
C PHE A 93 -5.74 6.49 -6.69
N GLN A 94 -4.53 6.99 -6.51
CA GLN A 94 -3.65 7.45 -7.57
C GLN A 94 -2.22 6.99 -7.28
N ASP A 95 -1.39 6.94 -8.34
CA ASP A 95 0.06 6.82 -8.18
C ASP A 95 0.56 8.13 -7.54
N LEU A 96 0.88 8.07 -6.24
CA LEU A 96 1.46 9.16 -5.46
C LEU A 96 2.99 9.18 -5.57
#